data_AF-A0A6N8A6L6-F1
#
_entry.id   AF-A0A6N8A6L6-F1
#
_cell.length_a   1.000
_cell.length_b   1.000
_cell.length_c   1.000
_cell.angle_alpha   90.00
_cell.angle_beta   90.00
_cell.angle_gamma   90.00
#
_symmetry.space_group_name_H-M   'P 1'
#
loop_
_entity.id
_entity.type
_entity.pdbx_description
1 polymer ?
#
loop_
_entity_poly.entity_id
_entity_poly.type
_entity_poly.pdbx_seq_one_letter_code
_entity_poly.pdbx_strand_id
1 'polypeptide(L)'
;MADITLLDGSIGQELVQRSGDRATPLWSTRVMIDYPDLVGDVHAEYFRRGATIATTNTYAVHRSRLVRVGMEDQMDSLIDTAVSQAEKAREGAEGRIAGSLGPLLASYRPDLKPDPDEAAERYSEIVRKMADRVDLFLIETVSSLQEAEGALRGTQGCGKPVWLALTVMDEDGTHLRSGEALADIIPVIERFDVEAVLINCSRPEAIPAALAIVSEAGRPFGAYANGFTRISEGFLKDAPTVDALEQRKDLGPEAYAEHAMTWIAQGATIVGGCCEVGPDHIETLAQNLRNAGHRIV
;
A
#
# COMPACT_ATOMS: atom_id res chain seq x y z
N MET A 1 1.94 -25.19 -6.11
CA MET A 1 1.93 -24.25 -7.24
C MET A 1 0.62 -23.50 -7.17
N ALA A 2 0.68 -22.17 -7.19
CA ALA A 2 -0.47 -21.29 -7.03
C ALA A 2 -0.34 -20.11 -8.00
N ASP A 3 -1.46 -19.49 -8.29
CA ASP A 3 -1.51 -18.19 -8.94
C ASP A 3 -1.25 -17.10 -7.90
N ILE A 4 -0.25 -16.27 -8.16
CA ILE A 4 0.22 -15.22 -7.24
C ILE A 4 0.07 -13.86 -7.92
N THR A 5 -0.69 -12.97 -7.31
CA THR A 5 -0.64 -11.55 -7.68
C THR A 5 0.59 -10.93 -7.04
N LEU A 6 1.46 -10.37 -7.87
CA LEU A 6 2.66 -9.67 -7.43
C LEU A 6 2.40 -8.16 -7.52
N LEU A 7 2.29 -7.48 -6.38
CA LEU A 7 2.19 -6.03 -6.32
C LEU A 7 3.54 -5.38 -6.68
N ASP A 8 3.48 -4.08 -6.93
CA ASP A 8 4.65 -3.23 -7.01
C ASP A 8 5.31 -3.03 -5.63
N GLY A 9 6.27 -2.10 -5.58
CA GLY A 9 7.00 -1.72 -4.37
C GLY A 9 6.80 -0.24 -4.02
N SER A 10 7.79 0.35 -3.34
CA SER A 10 7.75 1.75 -2.92
C SER A 10 7.75 2.75 -4.09
N ILE A 11 6.59 3.30 -4.43
CA ILE A 11 6.49 4.37 -5.43
C ILE A 11 7.15 5.66 -4.93
N GLY A 12 6.80 6.10 -3.71
CA GLY A 12 7.24 7.39 -3.19
C GLY A 12 8.76 7.52 -3.04
N GLN A 13 9.44 6.44 -2.66
CA GLN A 13 10.89 6.48 -2.46
C GLN A 13 11.68 6.35 -3.76
N GLU A 14 11.21 5.53 -4.69
CA GLU A 14 11.80 5.45 -6.03
C GLU A 14 11.73 6.80 -6.74
N LEU A 15 10.60 7.50 -6.62
CA LEU A 15 10.44 8.84 -7.17
C LEU A 15 11.50 9.81 -6.66
N VAL A 16 11.83 9.74 -5.37
CA VAL A 16 12.77 10.71 -4.81
C VAL A 16 14.21 10.34 -5.07
N GLN A 17 14.56 9.06 -4.96
CA GLN A 17 15.87 8.57 -5.36
C GLN A 17 16.21 8.99 -6.79
N ARG A 18 15.22 8.94 -7.70
CA ARG A 18 15.39 9.32 -9.11
C ARG A 18 15.33 10.83 -9.37
N SER A 19 14.50 11.58 -8.63
CA SER A 19 14.41 13.04 -8.79
C SER A 19 15.66 13.76 -8.30
N GLY A 20 16.36 13.22 -7.30
CA GLY A 20 17.48 13.89 -6.64
C GLY A 20 17.07 15.04 -5.69
N ASP A 21 15.77 15.27 -5.49
CA ASP A 21 15.25 16.34 -4.63
C ASP A 21 15.24 15.94 -3.14
N ARG A 22 15.20 16.95 -2.25
CA ARG A 22 15.15 16.75 -0.79
C ARG A 22 13.78 16.24 -0.35
N ALA A 23 13.75 15.28 0.58
CA ALA A 23 12.51 14.77 1.13
C ALA A 23 11.72 15.82 1.95
N THR A 24 10.40 15.78 1.80
CA THR A 24 9.38 16.61 2.45
C THR A 24 8.16 15.74 2.80
N PRO A 25 7.24 16.15 3.69
CA PRO A 25 6.11 15.29 4.10
C PRO A 25 5.11 14.90 3.00
N LEU A 26 5.09 15.63 1.87
CA LEU A 26 4.31 15.32 0.67
C LEU A 26 5.20 15.22 -0.59
N TRP A 27 6.45 14.87 -0.40
CA TRP A 27 7.48 14.76 -1.42
C TRP A 27 7.12 13.90 -2.64
N SER A 28 6.47 12.75 -2.50
CA SER A 28 6.02 11.98 -3.67
C SER A 28 4.94 12.73 -4.46
N THR A 29 4.09 13.51 -3.79
CA THR A 29 3.12 14.42 -4.43
C THR A 29 3.82 15.58 -5.12
N ARG A 30 4.91 16.10 -4.54
CA ARG A 30 5.71 17.17 -5.16
C ARG A 30 6.44 16.69 -6.41
N VAL A 31 7.11 15.53 -6.35
CA VAL A 31 7.76 14.92 -7.52
C VAL A 31 6.73 14.61 -8.60
N MET A 32 5.52 14.20 -8.24
CA MET A 32 4.44 14.00 -9.22
C MET A 32 4.02 15.29 -9.94
N ILE A 33 4.11 16.46 -9.29
CA ILE A 33 3.82 17.75 -9.92
C ILE A 33 4.97 18.17 -10.83
N ASP A 34 6.20 18.09 -10.31
CA ASP A 34 7.37 18.65 -10.98
C ASP A 34 7.89 17.70 -12.10
N TYR A 35 7.71 16.39 -11.93
CA TYR A 35 8.21 15.33 -12.82
C TYR A 35 7.15 14.21 -13.02
N PRO A 36 5.99 14.51 -13.61
CA PRO A 36 4.89 13.53 -13.75
C PRO A 36 5.30 12.29 -14.54
N ASP A 37 6.12 12.42 -15.59
CA ASP A 37 6.57 11.28 -16.38
C ASP A 37 7.42 10.29 -15.57
N LEU A 38 8.10 10.75 -14.51
CA LEU A 38 8.86 9.88 -13.63
C LEU A 38 7.95 8.88 -12.89
N VAL A 39 6.71 9.27 -12.60
CA VAL A 39 5.70 8.37 -12.01
C VAL A 39 5.36 7.24 -12.98
N GLY A 40 5.15 7.58 -14.26
CA GLY A 40 4.91 6.59 -15.31
C GLY A 40 6.11 5.65 -15.50
N ASP A 41 7.33 6.18 -15.49
CA ASP A 41 8.56 5.41 -15.62
C ASP A 41 8.76 4.40 -14.47
N VAL A 42 8.44 4.80 -13.23
CA VAL A 42 8.50 3.92 -12.05
C VAL A 42 7.48 2.78 -12.19
N HIS A 43 6.21 3.07 -12.53
CA HIS A 43 5.20 2.02 -12.74
C HIS A 43 5.60 1.07 -13.87
N ALA A 44 6.07 1.62 -15.00
CA ALA A 44 6.50 0.81 -16.15
C ALA A 44 7.68 -0.09 -15.79
N GLU A 45 8.58 0.37 -14.92
CA GLU A 45 9.66 -0.47 -14.41
C GLU A 45 9.14 -1.62 -13.53
N TYR A 46 8.23 -1.36 -12.57
CA TYR A 46 7.67 -2.44 -11.75
C TYR A 46 6.97 -3.50 -12.60
N PHE A 47 6.21 -3.12 -13.63
CA PHE A 47 5.65 -4.07 -14.59
C PHE A 47 6.74 -4.90 -15.29
N ARG A 48 7.83 -4.28 -15.77
CA ARG A 48 8.96 -5.00 -16.37
C ARG A 48 9.65 -5.96 -15.40
N ARG A 49 9.69 -5.63 -14.10
CA ARG A 49 10.25 -6.50 -13.05
C ARG A 49 9.32 -7.63 -12.64
N GLY A 50 8.07 -7.62 -13.10
CA GLY A 50 7.12 -8.71 -12.94
C GLY A 50 5.92 -8.41 -12.05
N ALA A 51 5.80 -7.19 -11.51
CA ALA A 51 4.56 -6.79 -10.85
C ALA A 51 3.39 -6.85 -11.84
N THR A 52 2.21 -7.17 -11.33
CA THR A 52 0.94 -7.23 -12.08
C THR A 52 -0.07 -6.19 -11.62
N ILE A 53 0.25 -5.43 -10.57
CA ILE A 53 -0.51 -4.28 -10.09
C ILE A 53 0.39 -3.03 -10.09
N ALA A 54 -0.12 -1.93 -10.63
CA ALA A 54 0.40 -0.59 -10.35
C ALA A 54 -0.50 0.10 -9.31
N THR A 55 0.08 0.47 -8.18
CA THR A 55 -0.58 1.18 -7.09
C THR A 55 -0.45 2.68 -7.33
N THR A 56 -1.56 3.39 -7.59
CA THR A 56 -1.50 4.82 -7.94
C THR A 56 -0.78 5.63 -6.86
N ASN A 57 -0.03 6.68 -7.25
CA ASN A 57 0.64 7.59 -6.32
C ASN A 57 -0.34 8.55 -5.60
N THR A 58 -1.40 7.99 -5.01
CA THR A 58 -2.51 8.72 -4.36
C THR A 58 -2.60 8.50 -2.86
N TYR A 59 -1.66 7.73 -2.27
CA TYR A 59 -1.60 7.44 -0.83
C TYR A 59 -1.85 8.66 0.08
N ALA A 60 -1.19 9.77 -0.22
CA ALA A 60 -1.29 11.01 0.55
C ALA A 60 -2.21 12.08 -0.08
N VAL A 61 -2.85 11.78 -1.21
CA VAL A 61 -3.69 12.73 -1.99
C VAL A 61 -5.10 12.78 -1.41
N HIS A 62 -5.17 13.07 -0.11
CA HIS A 62 -6.40 13.32 0.62
C HIS A 62 -6.49 14.80 0.95
N ARG A 63 -7.69 15.40 0.82
CA ARG A 63 -7.92 16.81 1.17
C ARG A 63 -7.42 17.14 2.58
N SER A 64 -7.63 16.24 3.55
CA SER A 64 -7.17 16.37 4.94
C SER A 64 -5.64 16.43 5.10
N ARG A 65 -4.88 15.86 4.17
CA ARG A 65 -3.40 15.97 4.13
C ARG A 65 -2.95 17.19 3.32
N LEU A 66 -3.60 17.47 2.19
CA LEU A 66 -3.24 18.57 1.29
C LEU A 66 -3.47 19.97 1.91
N VAL A 67 -4.49 20.14 2.76
CA VAL A 67 -4.73 21.41 3.48
C VAL A 67 -3.52 21.82 4.33
N ARG A 68 -2.77 20.86 4.88
CA ARG A 68 -1.61 21.14 5.74
C ARG A 68 -0.44 21.82 5.00
N VAL A 69 -0.47 21.79 3.66
CA VAL A 69 0.54 22.41 2.80
C VAL A 69 -0.05 23.42 1.80
N GLY A 70 -1.34 23.74 1.91
CA GLY A 70 -2.02 24.68 1.00
C GLY A 70 -2.15 24.17 -0.44
N MET A 71 -2.41 22.87 -0.62
CA MET A 71 -2.53 22.22 -1.94
C MET A 71 -3.88 21.54 -2.17
N GLU A 72 -4.87 21.78 -1.31
CA GLU A 72 -6.19 21.17 -1.39
C GLU A 72 -6.93 21.46 -2.71
N ASP A 73 -6.69 22.62 -3.32
CA ASP A 73 -7.27 23.00 -4.61
C ASP A 73 -6.65 22.23 -5.79
N GLN A 74 -5.51 21.56 -5.58
CA GLN A 74 -4.81 20.78 -6.60
C GLN A 74 -5.21 19.30 -6.60
N MET A 75 -6.05 18.86 -5.66
CA MET A 75 -6.36 17.44 -5.47
C MET A 75 -6.82 16.75 -6.76
N ASP A 76 -7.68 17.40 -7.54
CA ASP A 76 -8.21 16.83 -8.79
C ASP A 76 -7.10 16.65 -9.84
N SER A 77 -6.23 17.65 -10.02
CA SER A 77 -5.08 17.53 -10.93
C SER A 77 -4.06 16.47 -10.49
N LEU A 78 -3.90 16.28 -9.17
CA LEU A 78 -2.99 15.28 -8.62
C LEU A 78 -3.50 13.86 -8.84
N ILE A 79 -4.80 13.63 -8.61
CA ILE A 79 -5.45 12.35 -8.89
C ILE A 79 -5.38 12.06 -10.39
N ASP A 80 -5.72 13.02 -11.24
CA ASP A 80 -5.66 12.86 -12.69
C ASP A 80 -4.24 12.50 -13.16
N THR A 81 -3.23 13.17 -12.64
CA THR A 81 -1.82 12.88 -12.96
C THR A 81 -1.43 11.48 -12.50
N ALA A 82 -1.73 11.11 -11.26
CA ALA A 82 -1.38 9.80 -10.70
C ALA A 82 -1.98 8.66 -11.53
N VAL A 83 -3.27 8.77 -11.85
CA VAL A 83 -4.00 7.73 -12.60
C VAL A 83 -3.55 7.69 -14.06
N SER A 84 -3.38 8.85 -14.71
CA SER A 84 -2.92 8.92 -16.11
C SER A 84 -1.55 8.30 -16.30
N GLN A 85 -0.63 8.48 -15.34
CA GLN A 85 0.71 7.91 -15.39
C GLN A 85 0.70 6.39 -15.17
N ALA A 86 -0.17 5.88 -14.29
CA ALA A 86 -0.38 4.45 -14.13
C ALA A 86 -1.02 3.82 -15.39
N GLU A 87 -1.99 4.49 -16.02
CA GLU A 87 -2.61 4.05 -17.28
C GLU A 87 -1.58 3.99 -18.42
N LYS A 88 -0.78 5.06 -18.59
CA LYS A 88 0.31 5.12 -19.57
C LYS A 88 1.32 3.99 -19.38
N ALA A 89 1.69 3.69 -18.13
CA ALA A 89 2.58 2.57 -17.82
C ALA A 89 1.96 1.21 -18.16
N ARG A 90 0.65 1.04 -17.91
CA ARG A 90 -0.10 -0.19 -18.23
C ARG A 90 -0.24 -0.44 -19.72
N GLU A 91 -0.23 0.57 -20.60
CA GLU A 91 -0.34 0.35 -22.06
C GLU A 91 0.71 -0.64 -22.62
N GLY A 92 1.85 -0.80 -21.93
CA GLY A 92 2.90 -1.77 -22.27
C GLY A 92 2.87 -3.10 -21.51
N ALA A 93 1.85 -3.37 -20.69
CA ALA A 93 1.80 -4.54 -19.79
C ALA A 93 0.39 -5.10 -19.59
N GLU A 94 0.30 -6.41 -19.36
CA GLU A 94 -0.94 -7.06 -18.91
C GLU A 94 -1.01 -6.97 -17.37
N GLY A 95 -1.43 -5.80 -16.87
CA GLY A 95 -1.53 -5.51 -15.43
C GLY A 95 -2.79 -4.75 -15.07
N ARG A 96 -3.08 -4.63 -13.78
CA ARG A 96 -4.21 -3.87 -13.24
C ARG A 96 -3.73 -2.62 -12.50
N ILE A 97 -4.61 -1.64 -12.35
CA ILE A 97 -4.36 -0.41 -11.60
C ILE A 97 -5.16 -0.44 -10.31
N ALA A 98 -4.46 -0.33 -9.18
CA ALA A 98 -5.05 -0.19 -7.87
C ALA A 98 -5.09 1.29 -7.46
N GLY A 99 -6.28 1.82 -7.19
CA GLY A 99 -6.46 3.13 -6.58
C GLY A 99 -6.01 3.07 -5.11
N SER A 100 -4.83 3.61 -4.80
CA SER A 100 -4.30 3.68 -3.44
C SER A 100 -5.10 4.64 -2.57
N LEU A 101 -5.53 4.16 -1.40
CA LEU A 101 -6.25 4.91 -0.38
C LEU A 101 -5.51 4.79 0.96
N GLY A 102 -4.53 5.68 1.19
CA GLY A 102 -3.82 5.74 2.47
C GLY A 102 -4.65 6.33 3.63
N PRO A 103 -4.10 6.40 4.85
CA PRO A 103 -4.80 6.96 6.01
C PRO A 103 -5.09 8.46 5.85
N LEU A 104 -6.27 8.93 6.27
CA LEU A 104 -6.69 10.32 6.05
C LEU A 104 -5.82 11.38 6.74
N LEU A 105 -5.26 11.09 7.92
CA LEU A 105 -4.53 12.09 8.73
C LEU A 105 -3.03 11.83 8.81
N ALA A 106 -2.64 10.65 9.27
CA ALA A 106 -1.24 10.26 9.41
C ALA A 106 -1.12 8.73 9.42
N SER A 107 0.01 8.23 8.92
CA SER A 107 0.30 6.80 8.94
C SER A 107 0.76 6.38 10.34
N TYR A 108 0.41 5.17 10.78
CA TYR A 108 0.79 4.59 12.08
C TYR A 108 0.35 5.38 13.32
N ARG A 109 -0.58 6.32 13.18
CA ARG A 109 -1.13 7.15 14.27
C ARG A 109 -2.59 6.78 14.51
N PRO A 110 -2.88 5.63 15.16
CA PRO A 110 -4.25 5.18 15.42
C PRO A 110 -5.01 6.12 16.37
N ASP A 111 -4.34 7.08 17.00
CA ASP A 111 -4.93 8.16 17.76
C ASP A 111 -5.46 9.31 16.88
N LEU A 112 -4.95 9.44 15.65
CA LEU A 112 -5.37 10.44 14.65
C LEU A 112 -6.33 9.81 13.64
N LYS A 113 -7.47 9.33 14.14
CA LYS A 113 -8.53 8.75 13.30
C LYS A 113 -9.81 9.58 13.39
N PRO A 114 -10.36 10.05 12.26
CA PRO A 114 -11.67 10.71 12.26
C PRO A 114 -12.78 9.73 12.62
N ASP A 115 -13.96 10.27 12.94
CA ASP A 115 -15.17 9.46 13.09
C ASP A 115 -15.47 8.68 11.79
N PRO A 116 -15.98 7.43 11.85
CA PRO A 116 -16.24 6.64 10.65
C PRO A 116 -17.14 7.31 9.60
N ASP A 117 -18.12 8.12 10.00
CA ASP A 117 -19.01 8.79 9.04
C ASP A 117 -18.27 9.92 8.31
N GLU A 118 -17.47 10.70 9.05
CA GLU A 118 -16.59 11.71 8.45
C GLU A 118 -15.53 11.07 7.55
N ALA A 119 -14.96 9.95 7.99
CA ALA A 119 -13.99 9.20 7.21
C ALA A 119 -14.60 8.70 5.89
N ALA A 120 -15.82 8.16 5.95
CA ALA A 120 -16.54 7.65 4.79
C ALA A 120 -16.77 8.74 3.74
N GLU A 121 -17.21 9.93 4.16
CA GLU A 121 -17.38 11.08 3.25
C GLU A 121 -16.07 11.42 2.54
N ARG A 122 -14.96 11.51 3.29
CA ARG A 122 -13.64 11.86 2.76
C ARG A 122 -13.09 10.79 1.80
N TYR A 123 -13.19 9.50 2.15
CA TYR A 123 -12.79 8.42 1.24
C TYR A 123 -13.68 8.37 -0.01
N SER A 124 -14.98 8.62 0.13
CA SER A 124 -15.89 8.64 -1.03
C SER A 124 -15.55 9.74 -2.04
N GLU A 125 -14.93 10.86 -1.61
CA GLU A 125 -14.50 11.95 -2.48
C GLU A 125 -13.43 11.46 -3.48
N ILE A 126 -12.39 10.80 -2.98
CA ILE A 126 -11.29 10.29 -3.81
C ILE A 126 -11.71 9.05 -4.62
N VAL A 127 -12.53 8.17 -4.04
CA VAL A 127 -13.08 6.98 -4.72
C VAL A 127 -13.85 7.39 -5.97
N ARG A 128 -14.77 8.34 -5.88
CA ARG A 128 -15.55 8.81 -7.05
C ARG A 128 -14.69 9.38 -8.17
N LYS A 129 -13.53 9.97 -7.85
CA LYS A 129 -12.61 10.57 -8.82
C LYS A 129 -11.77 9.52 -9.57
N MET A 130 -11.60 8.34 -8.99
CA MET A 130 -10.78 7.26 -9.56
C MET A 130 -11.59 6.08 -10.10
N ALA A 131 -12.85 5.91 -9.67
CA ALA A 131 -13.64 4.70 -9.89
C ALA A 131 -13.72 4.28 -11.36
N ASP A 132 -13.88 5.21 -12.31
CA ASP A 132 -13.99 4.84 -13.72
C ASP A 132 -12.65 4.49 -14.40
N ARG A 133 -11.52 4.69 -13.70
CA ARG A 133 -10.17 4.59 -14.27
C ARG A 133 -9.27 3.54 -13.61
N VAL A 134 -9.67 3.03 -12.45
CA VAL A 134 -8.95 1.98 -11.72
C VAL A 134 -9.68 0.64 -11.80
N ASP A 135 -8.93 -0.44 -11.63
CA ASP A 135 -9.47 -1.80 -11.69
C ASP A 135 -9.93 -2.28 -10.30
N LEU A 136 -9.31 -1.77 -9.23
CA LEU A 136 -9.66 -2.03 -7.83
C LEU A 136 -9.25 -0.85 -6.94
N PHE A 137 -9.76 -0.82 -5.70
CA PHE A 137 -9.27 0.08 -4.66
C PHE A 137 -8.46 -0.70 -3.62
N LEU A 138 -7.30 -0.16 -3.25
CA LEU A 138 -6.44 -0.69 -2.20
C LEU A 138 -6.43 0.30 -1.04
N ILE A 139 -7.19 -0.01 0.02
CA ILE A 139 -7.14 0.71 1.29
C ILE A 139 -5.91 0.22 2.04
N GLU A 140 -5.00 1.11 2.41
CA GLU A 140 -3.68 0.68 2.91
C GLU A 140 -3.19 1.40 4.17
N THR A 141 -2.34 0.69 4.92
CA THR A 141 -1.76 1.12 6.20
C THR A 141 -2.82 1.44 7.27
N VAL A 142 -3.92 0.69 7.28
CA VAL A 142 -5.01 0.86 8.25
C VAL A 142 -4.57 0.40 9.63
N SER A 143 -4.61 1.29 10.61
CA SER A 143 -4.00 1.10 11.93
C SER A 143 -4.99 0.75 13.05
N SER A 144 -6.30 0.77 12.77
CA SER A 144 -7.36 0.47 13.75
C SER A 144 -8.64 -0.06 13.08
N LEU A 145 -9.53 -0.71 13.85
CA LEU A 145 -10.83 -1.17 13.35
C LEU A 145 -11.73 0.00 12.91
N GLN A 146 -11.67 1.11 13.64
CA GLN A 146 -12.46 2.31 13.32
C GLN A 146 -11.99 2.96 11.99
N GLU A 147 -10.69 2.97 11.71
CA GLU A 147 -10.18 3.42 10.40
C GLU A 147 -10.64 2.48 9.28
N ALA A 148 -10.60 1.16 9.50
CA ALA A 148 -11.09 0.19 8.53
C ALA A 148 -12.58 0.43 8.22
N GLU A 149 -13.40 0.62 9.26
CA GLU A 149 -14.83 0.93 9.13
C GLU A 149 -15.08 2.16 8.26
N GLY A 150 -14.41 3.27 8.59
CA GLY A 150 -14.56 4.52 7.86
C GLY A 150 -14.15 4.42 6.39
N ALA A 151 -13.02 3.77 6.12
CA ALA A 151 -12.52 3.58 4.76
C ALA A 151 -13.44 2.69 3.93
N LEU A 152 -13.90 1.57 4.49
CA LEU A 152 -14.81 0.63 3.81
C LEU A 152 -16.20 1.22 3.57
N ARG A 153 -16.72 2.04 4.50
CA ARG A 153 -17.94 2.81 4.25
C ARG A 153 -17.78 3.76 3.05
N GLY A 154 -16.62 4.41 2.93
CA GLY A 154 -16.32 5.32 1.83
C GLY A 154 -16.17 4.67 0.46
N THR A 155 -15.91 3.36 0.38
CA THR A 155 -15.81 2.60 -0.87
C THR A 155 -17.11 1.89 -1.26
N GLN A 156 -18.13 1.88 -0.40
CA GLN A 156 -19.39 1.21 -0.71
C GLN A 156 -20.06 1.79 -1.97
N GLY A 157 -20.57 0.89 -2.81
CA GLY A 157 -21.24 1.27 -4.05
C GLY A 157 -20.32 1.79 -5.15
N CYS A 158 -18.98 1.72 -5.01
CA CYS A 158 -18.05 2.16 -6.05
C CYS A 158 -18.00 1.26 -7.29
N GLY A 159 -18.61 0.06 -7.23
CA GLY A 159 -18.66 -0.88 -8.35
C GLY A 159 -17.31 -1.53 -8.70
N LYS A 160 -16.32 -1.45 -7.81
CA LYS A 160 -14.98 -2.04 -7.96
C LYS A 160 -14.66 -2.98 -6.79
N PRO A 161 -13.81 -4.00 -7.02
CA PRO A 161 -13.16 -4.74 -5.94
C PRO A 161 -12.47 -3.81 -4.94
N VAL A 162 -12.59 -4.14 -3.65
CA VAL A 162 -11.93 -3.40 -2.57
C VAL A 162 -11.04 -4.36 -1.80
N TRP A 163 -9.76 -4.01 -1.71
CA TRP A 163 -8.74 -4.71 -0.94
C TRP A 163 -8.42 -3.90 0.31
N LEU A 164 -8.22 -4.58 1.44
CA LEU A 164 -7.93 -3.96 2.73
C LEU A 164 -6.56 -4.41 3.22
N ALA A 165 -5.60 -3.50 3.30
CA ALA A 165 -4.29 -3.72 3.87
C ALA A 165 -4.16 -3.07 5.25
N LEU A 166 -3.94 -3.92 6.25
CA LEU A 166 -3.82 -3.55 7.67
C LEU A 166 -2.35 -3.45 8.05
N THR A 167 -2.03 -2.57 9.01
CA THR A 167 -0.70 -2.52 9.61
C THR A 167 -0.75 -3.00 11.06
N VAL A 168 0.14 -3.92 11.40
CA VAL A 168 0.23 -4.59 12.70
C VAL A 168 1.44 -4.10 13.50
N MET A 169 1.44 -4.35 14.81
CA MET A 169 2.60 -4.06 15.65
C MET A 169 3.82 -4.88 15.21
N ASP A 170 4.99 -4.26 15.18
CA ASP A 170 6.20 -4.88 14.63
C ASP A 170 6.76 -5.98 15.55
N GLU A 171 6.48 -5.90 16.85
CA GLU A 171 6.86 -6.89 17.86
C GLU A 171 5.77 -7.93 18.14
N ASP A 172 4.53 -7.68 17.70
CA ASP A 172 3.40 -8.58 17.85
C ASP A 172 2.40 -8.43 16.69
N GLY A 173 2.58 -9.25 15.66
CA GLY A 173 1.73 -9.26 14.47
C GLY A 173 0.28 -9.69 14.72
N THR A 174 -0.08 -10.13 15.94
CA THR A 174 -1.45 -10.52 16.27
C THR A 174 -2.36 -9.33 16.63
N HIS A 175 -1.81 -8.12 16.68
CA HIS A 175 -2.55 -6.91 17.02
C HIS A 175 -2.30 -5.80 16.00
N LEU A 176 -3.34 -4.99 15.75
CA LEU A 176 -3.25 -3.74 15.02
C LEU A 176 -2.40 -2.73 15.80
N ARG A 177 -1.92 -1.68 15.12
CA ARG A 177 -1.16 -0.61 15.79
C ARG A 177 -1.95 0.15 16.86
N SER A 178 -3.29 0.09 16.83
CA SER A 178 -4.18 0.58 17.89
C SER A 178 -4.16 -0.26 19.17
N GLY A 179 -3.57 -1.46 19.14
CA GLY A 179 -3.62 -2.44 20.22
C GLY A 179 -4.85 -3.35 20.20
N GLU A 180 -5.77 -3.16 19.26
CA GLU A 180 -6.90 -4.06 19.02
C GLU A 180 -6.39 -5.40 18.46
N ALA A 181 -7.04 -6.51 18.83
CA ALA A 181 -6.70 -7.81 18.27
C ALA A 181 -6.98 -7.84 16.77
N LEU A 182 -6.05 -8.36 15.97
CA LEU A 182 -6.21 -8.42 14.52
C LEU A 182 -7.43 -9.27 14.12
N ALA A 183 -7.73 -10.33 14.87
CA ALA A 183 -8.86 -11.22 14.59
C ALA A 183 -10.22 -10.49 14.58
N ASP A 184 -10.34 -9.35 15.28
CA ASP A 184 -11.56 -8.55 15.32
C ASP A 184 -11.88 -7.88 13.98
N ILE A 185 -10.98 -7.94 12.99
CA ILE A 185 -11.25 -7.47 11.63
C ILE A 185 -12.10 -8.45 10.81
N ILE A 186 -12.14 -9.75 11.17
CA ILE A 186 -12.85 -10.78 10.38
C ILE A 186 -14.34 -10.43 10.18
N PRO A 187 -15.10 -10.05 11.23
CA PRO A 187 -16.50 -9.62 11.04
C PRO A 187 -16.65 -8.36 10.17
N VAL A 188 -15.65 -7.48 10.16
CA VAL A 188 -15.64 -6.28 9.31
C VAL A 188 -15.45 -6.67 7.85
N ILE A 189 -14.51 -7.57 7.56
CA ILE A 189 -14.27 -8.13 6.22
C ILE A 189 -15.55 -8.76 5.65
N GLU A 190 -16.25 -9.57 6.44
CA GLU A 190 -17.52 -10.19 6.05
C GLU A 190 -18.60 -9.14 5.78
N ARG A 191 -18.77 -8.17 6.69
CA ARG A 191 -19.81 -7.14 6.58
C ARG A 191 -19.69 -6.29 5.31
N PHE A 192 -18.46 -5.94 4.92
CA PHE A 192 -18.21 -5.09 3.76
C PHE A 192 -17.89 -5.85 2.47
N ASP A 193 -17.90 -7.18 2.51
CA ASP A 193 -17.55 -8.05 1.37
C ASP A 193 -16.18 -7.67 0.76
N VAL A 194 -15.18 -7.50 1.62
CA VAL A 194 -13.80 -7.20 1.19
C VAL A 194 -13.28 -8.35 0.33
N GLU A 195 -12.73 -8.02 -0.84
CA GLU A 195 -12.34 -9.04 -1.83
C GLU A 195 -10.97 -9.65 -1.52
N ALA A 196 -10.07 -8.89 -0.88
CA ALA A 196 -8.79 -9.40 -0.39
C ALA A 196 -8.28 -8.67 0.85
N VAL A 197 -7.55 -9.38 1.71
CA VAL A 197 -7.05 -8.88 2.99
C VAL A 197 -5.53 -9.00 3.05
N LEU A 198 -4.84 -7.89 3.23
CA LEU A 198 -3.40 -7.81 3.19
C LEU A 198 -2.84 -7.29 4.51
N ILE A 199 -1.58 -7.61 4.78
CA ILE A 199 -0.81 -6.96 5.83
C ILE A 199 0.30 -6.15 5.18
N ASN A 200 0.37 -4.85 5.48
CA ASN A 200 1.37 -3.98 4.90
C ASN A 200 2.03 -3.03 5.87
N CYS A 201 3.18 -2.54 5.44
CA CYS A 201 3.92 -1.50 6.13
C CYS A 201 4.18 -1.82 7.63
N SER A 202 4.42 -3.10 7.91
CA SER A 202 4.99 -3.64 9.15
C SER A 202 6.30 -4.36 8.82
N ARG A 203 7.06 -4.73 9.84
CA ARG A 203 8.25 -5.57 9.65
C ARG A 203 7.89 -6.95 9.06
N PRO A 204 8.64 -7.48 8.09
CA PRO A 204 8.46 -8.82 7.52
C PRO A 204 8.30 -9.93 8.56
N GLU A 205 8.95 -9.79 9.72
CA GLU A 205 8.94 -10.75 10.83
C GLU A 205 7.62 -10.80 11.59
N ALA A 206 6.83 -9.72 11.60
CA ALA A 206 5.51 -9.69 12.22
C ALA A 206 4.43 -10.35 11.33
N ILE A 207 4.67 -10.36 10.02
CA ILE A 207 3.70 -10.79 9.02
C ILE A 207 3.22 -12.25 9.21
N PRO A 208 4.07 -13.25 9.51
CA PRO A 208 3.61 -14.63 9.62
C PRO A 208 2.52 -14.86 10.68
N ALA A 209 2.60 -14.14 11.81
CA ALA A 209 1.57 -14.19 12.85
C ALA A 209 0.25 -13.57 12.38
N ALA A 210 0.33 -12.45 11.66
CA ALA A 210 -0.82 -11.76 11.11
C ALA A 210 -1.52 -12.61 10.01
N LEU A 211 -0.74 -13.23 9.11
CA LEU A 211 -1.27 -14.09 8.04
C LEU A 211 -2.00 -15.32 8.57
N ALA A 212 -1.53 -15.91 9.66
CA ALA A 212 -2.21 -17.02 10.31
C ALA A 212 -3.66 -16.63 10.70
N ILE A 213 -3.86 -15.40 11.19
CA ILE A 213 -5.17 -14.87 11.58
C ILE A 213 -6.01 -14.51 10.36
N VAL A 214 -5.50 -13.68 9.43
CA VAL A 214 -6.32 -13.20 8.30
C VAL A 214 -6.68 -14.31 7.30
N SER A 215 -5.94 -15.42 7.30
CA SER A 215 -6.29 -16.61 6.50
C SER A 215 -7.66 -17.20 6.87
N GLU A 216 -8.15 -16.97 8.10
CA GLU A 216 -9.45 -17.45 8.57
C GLU A 216 -10.64 -16.69 7.96
N ALA A 217 -10.41 -15.53 7.34
CA ALA A 217 -11.44 -14.71 6.72
C ALA A 217 -12.04 -15.30 5.44
N GLY A 218 -11.46 -16.39 4.89
CA GLY A 218 -11.97 -17.06 3.69
C GLY A 218 -11.85 -16.23 2.41
N ARG A 219 -11.00 -15.19 2.40
CA ARG A 219 -10.69 -14.32 1.25
C ARG A 219 -9.25 -14.53 0.79
N PRO A 220 -8.91 -14.24 -0.47
CA PRO A 220 -7.52 -14.04 -0.88
C PRO A 220 -6.78 -13.13 0.10
N PHE A 221 -5.58 -13.53 0.48
CA PHE A 221 -4.81 -12.80 1.48
C PHE A 221 -3.32 -12.80 1.16
N GLY A 222 -2.59 -11.91 1.83
CA GLY A 222 -1.14 -11.87 1.73
C GLY A 222 -0.53 -10.61 2.31
N ALA A 223 0.65 -10.21 1.82
CA ALA A 223 1.41 -9.14 2.46
C ALA A 223 2.44 -8.44 1.57
N TYR A 224 2.73 -7.20 1.92
CA TYR A 224 3.81 -6.41 1.34
C TYR A 224 4.42 -5.51 2.43
N ALA A 225 5.60 -5.91 2.92
CA ALA A 225 6.19 -5.39 4.14
C ALA A 225 7.19 -4.24 3.88
N ASN A 226 7.61 -3.58 4.95
CA ASN A 226 8.67 -2.55 4.90
C ASN A 226 10.09 -3.16 4.91
N GLY A 227 11.05 -2.42 4.36
CA GLY A 227 12.49 -2.68 4.47
C GLY A 227 13.24 -1.83 5.51
N PHE A 228 12.56 -1.26 6.50
CA PHE A 228 13.18 -0.45 7.57
C PHE A 228 13.61 -1.26 8.79
N THR A 229 14.66 -0.80 9.50
CA THR A 229 15.11 -1.40 10.76
C THR A 229 14.04 -1.23 11.85
N ARG A 230 13.39 -0.07 11.88
CA ARG A 230 12.33 0.30 12.81
C ARG A 230 11.56 1.50 12.23
N ILE A 231 10.27 1.60 12.53
CA ILE A 231 9.58 2.90 12.41
C ILE A 231 10.14 3.78 13.52
N SER A 232 11.02 4.72 13.18
CA SER A 232 11.64 5.57 14.19
C SER A 232 10.58 6.39 14.93
N GLU A 233 10.83 6.74 16.19
CA GLU A 233 9.96 7.65 16.96
C GLU A 233 9.83 9.02 16.26
N GLY A 234 10.76 9.36 15.36
CA GLY A 234 10.68 10.53 14.48
C GLY A 234 9.56 10.44 13.45
N PHE A 235 9.21 9.22 13.01
CA PHE A 235 8.10 8.98 12.08
C PHE A 235 6.71 9.13 12.73
N LEU A 236 6.63 9.20 14.06
CA LEU A 236 5.39 9.41 14.80
C LEU A 236 5.10 10.90 15.11
N LYS A 237 5.99 11.82 14.72
CA LYS A 237 5.83 13.27 14.91
C LYS A 237 4.91 13.89 13.85
N ASP A 238 4.46 15.12 14.07
CA ASP A 238 3.61 15.84 13.11
C ASP A 238 4.41 16.13 11.82
N ALA A 239 4.10 15.37 10.76
CA ALA A 239 4.69 15.45 9.41
C ALA A 239 6.13 14.86 9.27
N PRO A 240 6.29 13.53 9.37
CA PRO A 240 7.59 12.89 9.16
C PRO A 240 7.97 12.87 7.67
N THR A 241 9.26 12.89 7.38
CA THR A 241 9.81 12.61 6.04
C THR A 241 10.42 11.21 6.02
N VAL A 242 10.64 10.64 4.84
CA VAL A 242 11.34 9.35 4.74
C VAL A 242 12.77 9.38 5.26
N ASP A 243 13.38 10.57 5.39
CA ASP A 243 14.72 10.72 5.97
C ASP A 243 14.75 10.27 7.44
N ALA A 244 13.59 10.17 8.09
CA ALA A 244 13.47 9.63 9.44
C ALA A 244 13.47 8.10 9.48
N LEU A 245 13.56 7.42 8.34
CA LEU A 245 13.52 5.97 8.24
C LEU A 245 14.93 5.43 7.93
N GLU A 246 15.41 4.51 8.76
CA GLU A 246 16.72 3.87 8.54
C GLU A 246 16.51 2.57 7.74
N GLN A 247 17.03 2.54 6.52
CA GLN A 247 17.04 1.35 5.68
C GLN A 247 17.81 0.21 6.38
N ARG A 248 17.23 -1.00 6.38
CA ARG A 248 17.93 -2.20 6.80
C ARG A 248 19.02 -2.56 5.81
N LYS A 249 20.22 -2.80 6.31
CA LYS A 249 21.32 -3.34 5.48
C LYS A 249 21.24 -4.85 5.29
N ASP A 250 20.45 -5.51 6.13
CA ASP A 250 20.21 -6.96 6.14
C ASP A 250 19.04 -7.39 5.25
N LEU A 251 18.20 -6.46 4.75
CA LEU A 251 17.01 -6.78 3.96
C LEU A 251 17.16 -6.41 2.48
N GLY A 252 18.23 -6.93 1.85
CA GLY A 252 18.40 -6.86 0.39
C GLY A 252 17.36 -7.69 -0.38
N PRO A 253 17.36 -7.66 -1.72
CA PRO A 253 16.39 -8.35 -2.56
C PRO A 253 16.15 -9.83 -2.21
N GLU A 254 17.22 -10.61 -2.02
CA GLU A 254 17.11 -12.03 -1.69
C GLU A 254 16.50 -12.26 -0.31
N ALA A 255 16.99 -11.54 0.71
CA ALA A 255 16.50 -11.67 2.08
C ALA A 255 15.01 -11.29 2.18
N TYR A 256 14.58 -10.25 1.46
CA TYR A 256 13.15 -9.91 1.37
C TYR A 256 12.34 -11.01 0.69
N ALA A 257 12.85 -11.57 -0.41
CA ALA A 257 12.18 -12.65 -1.12
C ALA A 257 12.04 -13.91 -0.25
N GLU A 258 13.01 -14.25 0.61
CA GLU A 258 12.90 -15.35 1.57
C GLU A 258 11.70 -15.17 2.54
N HIS A 259 11.49 -13.95 3.04
CA HIS A 259 10.30 -13.64 3.85
C HIS A 259 9.01 -13.81 3.04
N ALA A 260 8.95 -13.25 1.84
CA ALA A 260 7.77 -13.35 0.99
C ALA A 260 7.43 -14.80 0.60
N MET A 261 8.44 -15.62 0.33
CA MET A 261 8.26 -17.06 0.08
C MET A 261 7.75 -17.81 1.31
N THR A 262 8.08 -17.36 2.52
CA THR A 262 7.48 -17.88 3.76
C THR A 262 5.99 -17.56 3.83
N TRP A 263 5.58 -16.35 3.46
CA TRP A 263 4.16 -15.96 3.42
C TRP A 263 3.38 -16.81 2.42
N ILE A 264 3.96 -17.07 1.24
CA ILE A 264 3.36 -17.93 0.22
C ILE A 264 3.23 -19.37 0.72
N ALA A 265 4.21 -19.87 1.48
CA ALA A 265 4.11 -21.18 2.12
C ALA A 265 2.98 -21.26 3.17
N GLN A 266 2.56 -20.11 3.74
CA GLN A 266 1.37 -20.00 4.61
C GLN A 266 0.05 -19.86 3.81
N GLY A 267 0.11 -19.88 2.48
CA GLY A 267 -1.05 -19.80 1.61
C GLY A 267 -1.36 -18.40 1.07
N ALA A 268 -0.50 -17.41 1.32
CA ALA A 268 -0.66 -16.08 0.72
C ALA A 268 -0.61 -16.15 -0.81
N THR A 269 -1.56 -15.49 -1.47
CA THR A 269 -1.65 -15.41 -2.93
C THR A 269 -1.41 -14.00 -3.46
N ILE A 270 -1.19 -13.02 -2.59
CA ILE A 270 -0.92 -11.63 -2.95
C ILE A 270 0.35 -11.18 -2.20
N VAL A 271 1.42 -10.88 -2.90
CA VAL A 271 2.68 -10.42 -2.29
C VAL A 271 3.24 -9.22 -3.03
N GLY A 272 4.07 -8.40 -2.40
CA GLY A 272 4.74 -7.26 -3.05
C GLY A 272 5.66 -6.52 -2.11
N GLY A 273 5.85 -5.22 -2.28
CA GLY A 273 6.70 -4.37 -1.42
C GLY A 273 5.99 -3.13 -0.85
N CYS A 274 6.32 -2.73 0.39
CA CYS A 274 5.99 -1.39 0.90
C CYS A 274 7.26 -0.51 0.83
N CYS A 275 7.48 0.37 1.81
CA CYS A 275 8.65 1.24 1.84
C CYS A 275 9.98 0.45 1.89
N GLU A 276 11.03 0.93 1.23
CA GLU A 276 12.38 0.35 1.03
C GLU A 276 12.42 -0.95 0.24
N VAL A 277 11.31 -1.33 -0.38
CA VAL A 277 11.24 -2.46 -1.31
C VAL A 277 11.13 -1.90 -2.72
N GLY A 278 12.26 -1.88 -3.43
CA GLY A 278 12.40 -1.28 -4.75
C GLY A 278 12.17 -2.28 -5.90
N PRO A 279 12.39 -1.85 -7.16
CA PRO A 279 12.27 -2.72 -8.34
C PRO A 279 13.13 -3.97 -8.29
N ASP A 280 14.36 -3.87 -7.76
CA ASP A 280 15.27 -5.02 -7.65
C ASP A 280 14.71 -6.10 -6.70
N HIS A 281 14.06 -5.70 -5.61
CA HIS A 281 13.38 -6.65 -4.71
C HIS A 281 12.21 -7.34 -5.41
N ILE A 282 11.41 -6.61 -6.17
CA ILE A 282 10.28 -7.17 -6.93
C ILE A 282 10.76 -8.13 -8.02
N GLU A 283 11.86 -7.81 -8.72
CA GLU A 283 12.46 -8.69 -9.71
C GLU A 283 12.95 -10.00 -9.09
N THR A 284 13.69 -9.94 -7.98
CA THR A 284 14.15 -11.13 -7.25
C THR A 284 12.97 -11.96 -6.77
N LEU A 285 11.93 -11.34 -6.20
CA LEU A 285 10.72 -12.06 -5.78
C LEU A 285 10.01 -12.71 -6.97
N ALA A 286 9.86 -12.01 -8.09
CA ALA A 286 9.27 -12.57 -9.31
C ALA A 286 10.06 -13.78 -9.83
N GLN A 287 11.39 -13.73 -9.78
CA GLN A 287 12.25 -14.84 -10.17
C GLN A 287 12.09 -16.04 -9.23
N ASN A 288 12.06 -15.81 -7.92
CA ASN A 288 11.89 -16.86 -6.92
C ASN A 288 10.51 -17.54 -7.02
N LEU A 289 9.45 -16.76 -7.28
CA LEU A 289 8.12 -17.26 -7.58
C LEU A 289 8.11 -18.21 -8.78
N ARG A 290 8.71 -17.79 -9.90
CA ARG A 290 8.79 -18.60 -11.14
C ARG A 290 9.65 -19.86 -10.92
N ASN A 291 10.77 -19.74 -10.23
CA ASN A 291 11.65 -20.87 -9.90
C ASN A 291 10.95 -21.93 -9.03
N ALA A 292 10.09 -21.48 -8.11
CA ALA A 292 9.26 -22.36 -7.28
C ALA A 292 8.01 -22.90 -8.02
N GLY A 293 7.83 -22.58 -9.30
CA GLY A 293 6.75 -23.08 -10.15
C GLY A 293 5.40 -22.39 -9.93
N HIS A 294 5.38 -21.22 -9.30
CA HIS A 294 4.17 -20.38 -9.22
C HIS A 294 3.95 -19.62 -10.53
N ARG A 295 2.69 -19.32 -10.83
CA ARG A 295 2.32 -18.44 -11.94
C ARG A 295 2.03 -17.06 -11.37
N ILE A 296 2.63 -16.03 -11.96
CA ILE A 296 2.33 -14.64 -11.62
C ILE A 296 1.13 -14.19 -12.46
N VAL A 297 0.09 -13.63 -11.81
CA VAL A 297 -1.19 -13.24 -12.40
C VAL A 297 -1.65 -11.83 -12.04
#